data_AF-A0A831XIT0-F1
#
_entry.id   AF-A0A831XIT0-F1
#
_cell.length_a   1.000
_cell.length_b   1.000
_cell.length_c   1.000
_cell.angle_alpha   90.00
_cell.angle_beta   90.00
_cell.angle_gamma   90.00
#
_symmetry.space_group_name_H-M   'P 1'
#
loop_
_entity.id
_entity.type
_entity.pdbx_description
1 polymer ?
#
loop_
_entity_poly.entity_id
_entity_poly.type
_entity_poly.pdbx_seq_one_letter_code
_entity_poly.pdbx_strand_id
1 'polypeptide(L)' 'VNRGECSRFVFAKAILDEAGLDTPIAPCASSEFPTRAQRPLYSVLSVDKLEGVTEHAVRPWREALQDYIKRRNTHT' A
#
# COMPACT_ATOMS: atom_id res chain seq x y z
N VAL A 1 -8.16 -0.71 6.68
CA VAL A 1 -7.18 0.29 6.21
C VAL A 1 -5.97 0.23 7.11
N ASN A 2 -4.78 0.52 6.59
CA ASN A 2 -3.55 0.69 7.36
C ASN A 2 -3.21 2.17 7.48
N ARG A 3 -2.48 2.58 8.52
CA ARG A 3 -2.10 3.98 8.70
C ARG A 3 -1.08 4.40 7.62
N GLY A 4 -1.14 5.68 7.27
CA GLY A 4 -0.25 6.32 6.31
C GLY A 4 -0.80 6.27 4.89
N GLU A 5 -0.01 6.80 3.96
CA GLU A 5 -0.39 6.94 2.57
C GLU A 5 0.79 6.63 1.65
N CYS A 6 0.48 6.25 0.42
CA CYS A 6 1.45 6.16 -0.66
C CYS A 6 0.70 6.15 -2.01
N SER A 7 1.41 6.51 -3.08
CA SER A 7 0.90 6.28 -4.43
C SER A 7 1.02 4.80 -4.80
N ARG A 8 0.27 4.37 -5.83
CA ARG A 8 0.39 3.02 -6.39
C ARG A 8 1.83 2.69 -6.82
N PHE A 9 2.56 3.68 -7.33
CA PHE A 9 3.96 3.52 -7.71
C PHE A 9 4.85 3.22 -6.48
N VAL A 10 4.73 4.01 -5.42
CA VAL A 10 5.50 3.80 -4.18
C VAL A 10 5.18 2.44 -3.56
N PHE A 11 3.90 2.03 -3.57
CA PHE A 11 3.51 0.72 -3.06
C PHE A 11 4.08 -0.43 -3.89
N ALA A 12 4.03 -0.33 -5.22
CA ALA A 12 4.62 -1.33 -6.12
C ALA A 12 6.14 -1.45 -5.91
N LYS A 13 6.85 -0.32 -5.77
CA LYS A 13 8.28 -0.31 -5.46
C LYS A 13 8.57 -1.04 -4.14
N ALA A 14 7.82 -0.70 -3.09
CA ALA A 14 7.96 -1.34 -1.79
C ALA A 14 7.76 -2.86 -1.87
N ILE A 15 6.78 -3.33 -2.65
CA ILE A 15 6.55 -4.77 -2.83
C ILE A 15 7.76 -5.45 -3.48
N LEU A 16 8.36 -4.84 -4.52
CA LEU A 16 9.55 -5.38 -5.18
C LEU A 16 10.76 -5.39 -4.25
N ASP A 17 10.98 -4.30 -3.50
CA ASP A 17 12.06 -4.19 -2.51
C ASP A 17 11.94 -5.31 -1.45
N GLU A 18 10.75 -5.49 -0.85
CA GLU A 18 10.52 -6.52 0.18
C GLU A 18 10.59 -7.95 -0.39
N ALA A 19 10.30 -8.13 -1.69
CA ALA A 19 10.43 -9.41 -2.37
C ALA A 19 11.86 -9.71 -2.85
N GLY A 20 12.80 -8.77 -2.72
CA GLY A 20 14.17 -8.91 -3.22
C GLY A 20 14.27 -8.98 -4.74
N LEU A 21 13.30 -8.37 -5.46
CA LEU A 21 13.23 -8.40 -6.92
C LEU A 21 13.76 -7.10 -7.53
N ASP A 22 14.78 -7.20 -8.38
CA ASP A 22 15.36 -6.05 -9.10
C ASP A 22 14.61 -5.74 -10.42
N THR A 23 13.28 -5.71 -10.35
CA THR A 23 12.45 -5.40 -11.52
C THR A 23 12.35 -3.89 -11.71
N PRO A 24 12.77 -3.32 -12.85
CA PRO A 24 12.68 -1.88 -13.07
C PRO A 24 11.22 -1.44 -13.20
N ILE A 25 10.87 -0.36 -12.51
CA ILE A 25 9.55 0.27 -12.59
C ILE A 25 9.68 1.79 -12.70
N ALA A 26 8.75 2.42 -13.43
CA ALA A 26 8.69 3.86 -13.60
C ALA A 26 7.32 4.41 -13.17
N PRO A 27 7.26 5.63 -12.62
CA PRO A 27 5.99 6.29 -12.34
C PRO A 27 5.27 6.65 -13.66
N CYS A 28 3.94 6.68 -13.61
CA CYS A 28 3.10 7.19 -14.71
C CYS A 28 1.89 7.94 -14.14
N ALA A 29 1.32 8.81 -14.96
CA ALA A 29 0.08 9.51 -14.70
C ALA A 29 -1.12 8.59 -14.99
N SER A 30 -2.21 8.80 -14.25
CA SER A 30 -3.45 8.03 -14.47
C SER A 30 -4.06 8.28 -15.85
N SER A 31 -3.76 9.43 -16.48
CA SER A 31 -4.20 9.77 -17.84
C SER A 31 -3.52 8.93 -18.92
N GLU A 32 -2.34 8.36 -18.65
CA GLU A 32 -1.64 7.48 -19.59
C GLU A 32 -2.32 6.11 -19.70
N PHE A 33 -3.09 5.72 -18.66
CA PHE A 33 -3.80 4.44 -18.59
C PHE A 33 -5.28 4.67 -18.24
N PRO A 34 -6.08 5.24 -19.16
CA PRO A 34 -7.47 5.58 -18.89
C PRO A 34 -8.31 4.33 -18.64
N THR A 35 -9.14 4.37 -17.61
CA THR A 35 -10.13 3.32 -17.31
C THR A 35 -11.54 3.87 -17.39
N ARG A 36 -12.53 3.02 -17.71
CA ARG A 36 -13.95 3.42 -17.78
C ARG A 36 -14.45 4.02 -16.45
N ALA A 37 -14.02 3.45 -15.33
CA ALA A 37 -14.31 3.97 -14.01
C ALA A 37 -13.37 5.15 -13.69
N GLN A 38 -13.94 6.26 -13.22
CA GLN A 38 -13.15 7.36 -12.69
C GLN A 38 -12.64 7.02 -11.30
N ARG A 39 -11.33 7.18 -11.10
CA ARG A 39 -10.67 6.92 -9.81
C ARG A 39 -10.33 8.26 -9.16
N PRO A 40 -10.61 8.44 -7.86
CA PRO A 40 -10.17 9.62 -7.16
C PRO A 40 -8.64 9.67 -7.13
N LEU A 41 -8.09 10.88 -7.25
CA LEU A 41 -6.64 11.10 -7.14
C LEU A 41 -6.13 10.88 -5.71
N TYR A 42 -7.02 11.04 -4.72
CA TYR A 42 -6.74 10.85 -3.31
C TYR A 42 -7.80 9.95 -2.68
N SER A 43 -7.39 8.78 -2.18
CA SER A 43 -8.28 7.76 -1.62
C SER A 43 -7.85 7.28 -0.23
N VAL A 44 -7.08 8.11 0.49
CA VAL A 44 -6.67 7.81 1.86
C VAL A 44 -7.88 7.99 2.77
N LEU A 45 -8.06 7.06 3.71
CA LEU A 45 -9.15 7.09 4.67
C LEU A 45 -8.58 7.46 6.05
N SER A 46 -9.27 8.33 6.78
CA SER A 46 -8.96 8.56 8.19
C SER A 46 -9.25 7.29 9.01
N VAL A 47 -8.38 7.02 9.98
CA VAL A 47 -8.51 5.93 10.95
C VAL A 47 -8.95 6.41 12.33
N ASP A 48 -9.17 7.72 12.51
CA ASP A 48 -9.34 8.35 13.82
C ASP A 48 -10.53 7.76 14.59
N LYS A 49 -11.66 7.52 13.90
CA LYS A 49 -12.83 6.89 14.53
C LYS A 49 -12.57 5.44 14.93
N LEU A 50 -11.83 4.70 14.13
CA LEU A 50 -11.52 3.30 14.42
C LEU A 50 -10.62 3.24 15.66
N GLU A 51 -9.53 3.99 15.65
CA GLU A 51 -8.56 4.01 16.77
C GLU A 51 -9.18 4.59 18.04
N GLY A 52 -10.04 5.60 17.94
CA GLY A 52 -10.72 6.18 19.09
C GLY A 52 -11.74 5.25 19.75
N VAL A 53 -12.38 4.36 18.98
CA VAL A 53 -13.36 3.39 19.52
C VAL A 53 -12.69 2.12 20.04
N THR A 54 -11.65 1.65 19.36
CA THR A 54 -10.98 0.40 19.74
C THR A 54 -9.87 0.63 20.77
N GLU A 55 -9.37 1.85 20.93
CA GLU A 55 -8.13 2.17 21.67
C GLU A 55 -6.89 1.45 21.12
N HIS A 56 -6.97 0.92 19.90
CA HIS A 56 -5.88 0.22 19.23
C HIS A 56 -5.39 1.01 18.02
N ALA A 57 -4.10 1.32 18.00
CA ALA A 57 -3.46 1.95 16.85
C ALA A 57 -3.48 1.03 15.63
N VAL A 58 -3.91 1.58 14.49
CA VAL A 58 -3.86 0.88 13.21
C VAL A 58 -2.40 0.86 12.75
N ARG A 59 -1.89 -0.35 12.47
CA ARG A 59 -0.51 -0.53 12.00
C ARG A 59 -0.20 0.26 10.72
N PRO A 60 1.00 0.86 10.60
CA PRO A 60 1.48 1.48 9.36
C PRO A 60 1.47 0.51 8.18
N TRP A 61 1.19 1.01 6.98
CA TRP A 61 1.07 0.15 5.78
C TRP A 61 2.37 -0.59 5.45
N ARG A 62 3.54 0.03 5.68
CA ARG A 62 4.85 -0.59 5.35
C ARG A 62 5.15 -1.78 6.25
N GLU A 63 4.86 -1.67 7.54
CA GLU A 63 4.98 -2.77 8.49
C GLU A 63 4.00 -3.91 8.16
N ALA A 64 2.76 -3.57 7.79
CA ALA A 64 1.77 -4.56 7.36
C ALA A 64 2.21 -5.32 6.09
N LEU A 65 2.83 -4.62 5.13
CA LEU A 65 3.40 -5.22 3.93
C LEU A 65 4.54 -6.18 4.28
N GLN A 66 5.47 -5.75 5.14
CA GLN A 66 6.60 -6.58 5.59
C GLN A 66 6.13 -7.87 6.27
N ASP A 67 5.17 -7.76 7.20
CA ASP A 67 4.55 -8.91 7.87
C ASP A 67 3.88 -9.85 6.85
N TYR A 68 3.15 -9.31 5.88
CA TYR A 68 2.53 -10.10 4.83
C TYR A 68 3.55 -10.87 3.98
N ILE A 69 4.60 -10.21 3.48
CA ILE A 69 5.63 -10.86 2.65
C ILE A 69 6.36 -11.94 3.44
N LYS A 70 6.73 -11.68 4.70
CA LYS A 70 7.33 -12.69 5.59
C LYS A 70 6.45 -13.94 5.70
N ARG A 71 5.16 -13.78 5.98
CA ARG A 71 4.20 -14.91 6.11
C ARG A 71 3.98 -15.65 4.80
N ARG A 72 4.01 -14.95 3.67
CA ARG A 72 3.91 -15.55 2.33
C ARG A 72 5.11 -16.46 2.06
N ASN A 73 6.30 -16.04 2.46
CA ASN A 73 7.54 -16.78 2.21
C ASN A 73 7.71 -18.00 3.14
N THR A 74 7.10 -18.00 4.34
CA THR A 74 7.18 -19.14 5.28
C THR A 74 6.36 -20.37 4.91
N HIS A 75 5.63 -20.34 3.78
CA HIS A 75 4.86 -21.48 3.26
C HIS A 75 5.51 -22.13 2.02
N THR A 76 6.83 -21.97 1.84
CA THR A 76 7.62 -22.69 0.84
C THR A 76 8.53 -23.71 1.52
#